data_AF-A0A9X7W0L7-F1
#
_entry.id   AF-A0A9X7W0L7-F1
#
_cell.length_a   1.000
_cell.length_b   1.000
_cell.length_c   1.000
_cell.angle_alpha   90.00
_cell.angle_beta   90.00
_cell.angle_gamma   90.00
#
_symmetry.space_group_name_H-M   'P 1'
#
loop_
_entity.id
_entity.type
_entity.pdbx_description
1 polymer ?
#
loop_
_entity_poly.entity_id
_entity_poly.type
_entity_poly.pdbx_seq_one_letter_code
_entity_poly.pdbx_strand_id
1 'polypeptide(L)'
;MIQSAGLFHLHFYVSNPQLTETALIEHLGMTVVARYGLKGTELIQFAPEDGWSPFDIPGVRFRHVQLKRGAFDLVLGRGNSSIPHMEHFGLQVNESTYERCLKFFHETQLSVQEGQRRSFVTTPYGVRMELVAPHHEGRSNYTISDYSSLMLEEAHFAVQSPDDCEKFFGAALGEDSLKSLKFKSSADSSKFSPVELKFLSASVGSNSVIPNWVLPGIHIEMQQS
;
A
#
# COMPACT_ATOMS: atom_id res chain seq x y z
N MET A 1 3.22 -12.55 19.88
CA MET A 1 3.75 -12.88 18.54
C MET A 1 4.20 -11.58 17.91
N ILE A 2 5.49 -11.44 17.63
CA ILE A 2 6.04 -10.25 16.97
C ILE A 2 5.98 -10.55 15.47
N GLN A 3 5.10 -9.88 14.73
CA GLN A 3 5.10 -9.94 13.26
C GLN A 3 6.48 -9.45 12.77
N SER A 4 7.15 -10.27 11.96
CA SER A 4 8.49 -10.03 11.44
C SER A 4 8.52 -8.94 10.36
N ALA A 5 7.43 -8.81 9.59
CA ALA A 5 7.08 -7.66 8.75
C ALA A 5 5.58 -7.73 8.43
N GLY A 6 4.82 -6.66 8.63
CA GLY A 6 3.39 -6.58 8.31
C GLY A 6 3.13 -5.66 7.13
N LEU A 7 2.54 -6.17 6.06
CA LEU A 7 2.06 -5.35 4.94
C LEU A 7 0.86 -4.53 5.42
N PHE A 8 1.01 -3.20 5.38
CA PHE A 8 0.01 -2.30 5.95
C PHE A 8 -0.43 -1.20 4.99
N HIS A 9 0.33 -0.94 3.92
CA HIS A 9 0.12 0.19 3.05
C HIS A 9 0.23 -0.19 1.57
N LEU A 10 -0.67 0.34 0.74
CA LEU A 10 -0.50 0.36 -0.72
C LEU A 10 -0.79 1.76 -1.26
N HIS A 11 0.02 2.20 -2.23
CA HIS A 11 -0.17 3.47 -2.92
C HIS A 11 -0.37 3.23 -4.42
N PHE A 12 -1.54 3.60 -4.93
CA PHE A 12 -1.88 3.51 -6.34
C PHE A 12 -2.08 4.87 -6.99
N TYR A 13 -1.67 4.98 -8.25
CA TYR A 13 -2.23 5.96 -9.18
C TYR A 13 -3.36 5.31 -9.97
N VAL A 14 -4.56 5.88 -9.88
CA VAL A 14 -5.78 5.41 -10.56
C VAL A 14 -6.36 6.50 -11.47
N SER A 15 -7.12 6.10 -12.49
CA SER A 15 -7.71 7.05 -13.46
C SER A 15 -8.73 7.99 -12.83
N ASN A 16 -9.53 7.50 -11.89
CA ASN A 16 -10.55 8.28 -11.18
C ASN A 16 -10.52 8.01 -9.67
N PRO A 17 -9.69 8.75 -8.92
CA PRO A 17 -9.56 8.55 -7.48
C PRO A 17 -10.85 8.76 -6.69
N GLN A 18 -11.72 9.68 -7.11
CA GLN A 18 -13.01 9.93 -6.47
C GLN A 18 -13.94 8.72 -6.58
N LEU A 19 -14.07 8.17 -7.79
CA LEU A 19 -14.88 6.98 -8.02
C LEU A 19 -14.33 5.75 -7.28
N THR A 20 -13.01 5.56 -7.32
CA THR A 20 -12.35 4.45 -6.59
C THR A 20 -12.50 4.61 -5.08
N GLU A 21 -12.38 5.82 -4.54
CA GLU A 21 -12.60 6.12 -3.12
C GLU A 21 -14.02 5.71 -2.69
N THR A 22 -15.05 6.18 -3.40
CA THR A 22 -16.46 5.81 -3.12
C THR A 22 -16.64 4.29 -3.10
N ALA A 23 -16.11 3.59 -4.10
CA ALA A 23 -16.27 2.15 -4.20
C ALA A 23 -15.55 1.39 -3.06
N LEU A 24 -14.37 1.84 -2.63
CA LEU A 24 -13.67 1.22 -1.51
C LEU A 24 -14.37 1.48 -0.17
N ILE A 25 -15.02 2.63 -0.01
CA ILE A 25 -15.88 2.89 1.15
C ILE A 25 -17.06 1.91 1.12
N GLU A 26 -17.75 1.78 -0.02
CA GLU A 26 -18.95 0.93 -0.15
C GLU A 26 -18.66 -0.57 -0.03
N HIS A 27 -17.59 -1.06 -0.65
CA HIS A 27 -17.28 -2.49 -0.74
C HIS A 27 -16.31 -2.98 0.33
N LEU A 28 -15.36 -2.14 0.76
CA LEU A 28 -14.38 -2.49 1.79
C LEU A 28 -14.63 -1.78 3.13
N GLY A 29 -15.67 -0.96 3.26
CA GLY A 29 -15.93 -0.24 4.51
C GLY A 29 -14.77 0.66 4.93
N MET A 30 -13.95 1.11 3.96
CA MET A 30 -12.85 2.02 4.26
C MET A 30 -13.39 3.39 4.70
N THR A 31 -12.57 4.11 5.44
CA THR A 31 -12.86 5.47 5.89
C THR A 31 -11.80 6.41 5.34
N VAL A 32 -12.22 7.61 4.95
CA VAL A 32 -11.28 8.65 4.52
C VAL A 32 -10.56 9.18 5.74
N VAL A 33 -9.22 9.17 5.69
CA VAL A 33 -8.37 9.81 6.70
C VAL A 33 -8.20 11.28 6.37
N ALA A 34 -7.82 11.57 5.13
CA ALA A 34 -7.66 12.93 4.63
C ALA A 34 -7.54 12.93 3.09
N ARG A 35 -7.82 14.07 2.47
CA ARG A 35 -7.49 14.35 1.07
C ARG A 35 -6.44 15.43 1.00
N TYR A 36 -5.52 15.32 0.06
CA TYR A 36 -4.39 16.23 -0.05
C TYR A 36 -4.39 16.92 -1.41
N GLY A 37 -4.17 18.23 -1.39
CA GLY A 37 -4.06 19.06 -2.58
C GLY A 37 -2.80 19.92 -2.58
N LEU A 38 -2.43 20.45 -3.74
CA LEU A 38 -1.44 21.49 -3.89
C LEU A 38 -2.11 22.81 -4.24
N LYS A 39 -1.80 23.88 -3.51
CA LYS A 39 -2.10 25.25 -3.91
C LYS A 39 -0.79 25.98 -4.16
N GLY A 40 -0.47 26.22 -5.43
CA GLY A 40 0.90 26.57 -5.82
C GLY A 40 1.88 25.43 -5.47
N THR A 41 2.79 25.68 -4.53
CA THR A 41 3.77 24.70 -4.01
C THR A 41 3.41 24.15 -2.63
N GLU A 42 2.37 24.69 -1.98
CA GLU A 42 1.98 24.29 -0.62
C GLU A 42 1.10 23.04 -0.67
N LEU A 43 1.44 22.05 0.17
CA LEU A 43 0.60 20.88 0.40
C LEU A 43 -0.45 21.21 1.45
N ILE A 44 -1.72 21.11 1.06
CA ILE A 44 -2.87 21.34 1.93
C ILE A 44 -3.53 20.01 2.22
N GLN A 45 -3.89 19.81 3.48
CA GLN A 45 -4.69 18.69 3.95
C GLN A 45 -6.14 19.14 4.14
N PHE A 46 -7.07 18.37 3.60
CA PHE A 46 -8.52 18.55 3.75
C PHE A 46 -9.09 17.40 4.58
N ALA A 47 -10.03 17.74 5.46
CA ALA A 47 -10.66 16.80 6.35
C ALA A 47 -11.67 15.92 5.60
N PRO A 48 -12.02 14.73 6.12
CA PRO A 48 -12.98 13.83 5.47
C PRO A 48 -14.31 14.51 5.10
N GLU A 49 -14.83 15.36 5.99
CA GLU A 49 -16.08 16.11 5.88
C GLU A 49 -16.12 17.12 4.73
N ASP A 50 -14.96 17.58 4.25
CA ASP A 50 -14.89 18.52 3.12
C ASP A 50 -15.30 17.85 1.79
N GLY A 51 -15.26 16.51 1.74
CA GLY A 51 -15.52 15.75 0.52
C GLY A 51 -14.52 16.10 -0.59
N TRP A 52 -15.02 16.19 -1.83
CA TRP A 52 -14.22 16.54 -3.02
C TRP A 52 -14.32 18.01 -3.42
N SER A 53 -15.22 18.76 -2.78
CA SER A 53 -15.47 20.18 -3.10
C SER A 53 -14.22 21.08 -3.03
N PRO A 54 -13.19 20.84 -2.18
CA PRO A 54 -12.01 21.69 -2.18
C PRO A 54 -11.21 21.65 -3.48
N PHE A 55 -11.37 20.61 -4.30
CA PHE A 55 -10.68 20.48 -5.59
C PHE A 55 -11.40 21.20 -6.74
N ASP A 56 -12.59 21.74 -6.50
CA ASP A 56 -13.29 22.65 -7.42
C ASP A 56 -12.78 24.10 -7.28
N ILE A 57 -12.02 24.39 -6.21
CA ILE A 57 -11.44 25.71 -5.96
C ILE A 57 -10.33 25.99 -6.98
N PRO A 58 -10.38 27.12 -7.72
CA PRO A 58 -9.33 27.47 -8.67
C PRO A 58 -7.94 27.48 -8.04
N GLY A 59 -7.00 26.79 -8.69
CA GLY A 59 -5.60 26.71 -8.26
C GLY A 59 -5.30 25.60 -7.24
N VAL A 60 -6.31 24.88 -6.73
CA VAL A 60 -6.11 23.68 -5.93
C VAL A 60 -6.02 22.46 -6.84
N ARG A 61 -4.90 21.74 -6.79
CA ARG A 61 -4.68 20.52 -7.57
C ARG A 61 -4.68 19.31 -6.66
N PHE A 62 -5.58 18.36 -6.91
CA PHE A 62 -5.58 17.07 -6.20
C PHE A 62 -4.21 16.37 -6.27
N ARG A 63 -3.77 15.80 -5.15
CA ARG A 63 -2.57 14.96 -5.06
C ARG A 63 -2.92 13.52 -4.77
N HIS A 64 -3.54 13.28 -3.62
CA HIS A 64 -3.94 11.94 -3.23
C HIS A 64 -5.02 11.99 -2.14
N VAL A 65 -5.74 10.89 -1.98
CA VAL A 65 -6.58 10.60 -0.80
C VAL A 65 -5.98 9.43 -0.04
N GLN A 66 -6.01 9.50 1.29
CA GLN A 66 -5.68 8.40 2.17
C GLN A 66 -6.96 7.80 2.76
N LEU A 67 -7.09 6.48 2.64
CA LEU A 67 -8.17 5.66 3.16
C LEU A 67 -7.62 4.68 4.18
N LYS A 68 -8.40 4.32 5.20
CA LYS A 68 -8.01 3.35 6.21
C LYS A 68 -9.17 2.46 6.64
N ARG A 69 -8.88 1.20 6.92
CA ARG A 69 -9.72 0.31 7.74
C ARG A 69 -8.81 -0.67 8.47
N GLY A 70 -9.04 -0.85 9.77
CA GLY A 70 -8.24 -1.76 10.59
C GLY A 70 -6.74 -1.48 10.53
N ALA A 71 -5.96 -2.53 10.34
CA ALA A 71 -4.51 -2.51 10.25
C ALA A 71 -3.97 -2.21 8.83
N PHE A 72 -4.80 -1.63 7.96
CA PHE A 72 -4.45 -1.36 6.57
C PHE A 72 -4.87 0.05 6.13
N ASP A 73 -3.99 0.72 5.38
CA ASP A 73 -4.28 1.98 4.70
C ASP A 73 -3.94 1.92 3.20
N LEU A 74 -4.68 2.72 2.44
CA LEU A 74 -4.58 2.81 1.00
C LEU A 74 -4.51 4.26 0.58
N VAL A 75 -3.54 4.60 -0.27
CA VAL A 75 -3.43 5.92 -0.87
C VAL A 75 -3.73 5.86 -2.36
N LEU A 76 -4.60 6.76 -2.81
CA LEU A 76 -4.98 6.90 -4.21
C LEU A 76 -4.55 8.26 -4.73
N GLY A 77 -3.57 8.27 -5.62
CA GLY A 77 -3.24 9.41 -6.47
C GLY A 77 -3.94 9.31 -7.84
N ARG A 78 -3.91 10.42 -8.59
CA ARG A 78 -4.41 10.43 -9.97
C ARG A 78 -3.34 9.97 -10.96
N GLY A 79 -3.67 8.95 -11.75
CA GLY A 79 -2.88 8.45 -12.87
C GLY A 79 -3.59 8.64 -14.22
N ASN A 80 -2.86 8.40 -15.31
CA ASN A 80 -3.39 8.53 -16.68
C ASN A 80 -3.81 7.18 -17.31
N SER A 81 -3.51 6.07 -16.63
CA SER A 81 -3.78 4.70 -17.11
C SER A 81 -5.13 4.20 -16.61
N SER A 82 -5.82 3.39 -17.42
CA SER A 82 -7.03 2.67 -17.02
C SER A 82 -6.73 1.55 -16.01
N ILE A 83 -5.53 0.99 -16.04
CA ILE A 83 -5.04 0.01 -15.06
C ILE A 83 -4.31 0.77 -13.95
N PRO A 84 -4.62 0.52 -12.66
CA PRO A 84 -3.92 1.11 -11.52
C PRO A 84 -2.42 0.85 -11.62
N HIS A 85 -1.62 1.89 -11.40
CA HIS A 85 -0.17 1.77 -11.24
C HIS A 85 0.17 1.84 -9.76
N MET A 86 0.82 0.81 -9.23
CA MET A 86 1.31 0.84 -7.86
C MET A 86 2.61 1.63 -7.80
N GLU A 87 2.65 2.72 -7.04
CA GLU A 87 3.89 3.48 -6.83
C GLU A 87 4.76 2.80 -5.76
N HIS A 88 4.15 2.44 -4.63
CA HIS A 88 4.82 1.68 -3.58
C HIS A 88 3.86 0.83 -2.74
N PHE A 89 4.47 -0.07 -1.98
CA PHE A 89 3.84 -0.76 -0.86
C PHE A 89 4.65 -0.51 0.41
N GLY A 90 3.99 -0.55 1.57
CA GLY A 90 4.62 -0.27 2.85
C GLY A 90 4.56 -1.43 3.83
N LEU A 91 5.67 -1.64 4.52
CA LEU A 91 5.84 -2.66 5.55
C LEU A 91 6.11 -2.01 6.90
N GLN A 92 5.37 -2.44 7.92
CA GLN A 92 5.75 -2.21 9.29
C GLN A 92 6.67 -3.34 9.73
N VAL A 93 7.87 -2.98 10.14
CA VAL A 93 8.90 -3.92 10.59
C VAL A 93 9.27 -3.61 12.04
N ASN A 94 9.85 -4.59 12.73
CA ASN A 94 10.50 -4.31 14.01
C ASN A 94 11.88 -3.68 13.79
N GLU A 95 12.50 -3.19 14.87
CA GLU A 95 13.76 -2.45 14.80
C GLU A 95 14.91 -3.28 14.20
N SER A 96 15.06 -4.54 14.62
CA SER A 96 16.14 -5.39 14.11
C SER A 96 15.95 -5.79 12.65
N THR A 97 14.71 -6.02 12.20
CA THR A 97 14.39 -6.20 10.78
C THR A 97 14.74 -4.94 10.00
N TYR A 98 14.38 -3.76 10.50
CA TYR A 98 14.69 -2.50 9.83
C TYR A 98 16.19 -2.27 9.64
N GLU A 99 16.99 -2.38 10.70
CA GLU A 99 18.45 -2.24 10.64
C GLU A 99 19.08 -3.23 9.65
N ARG A 100 18.62 -4.48 9.66
CA ARG A 100 19.06 -5.51 8.70
C ARG A 100 18.70 -5.15 7.26
N CYS A 101 17.48 -4.64 7.03
CA CYS A 101 17.04 -4.20 5.70
C CYS A 101 17.94 -3.08 5.17
N LEU A 102 18.17 -2.04 5.97
CA LEU A 102 19.03 -0.93 5.59
C LEU A 102 20.45 -1.39 5.25
N LYS A 103 21.03 -2.24 6.10
CA LYS A 103 22.35 -2.83 5.84
C LYS A 103 22.37 -3.56 4.50
N PHE A 104 21.39 -4.43 4.24
CA PHE A 104 21.28 -5.14 2.98
C PHE A 104 21.15 -4.19 1.78
N PHE A 105 20.34 -3.13 1.88
CA PHE A 105 20.17 -2.17 0.78
C PHE A 105 21.44 -1.37 0.49
N HIS A 106 22.19 -0.98 1.53
CA HIS A 106 23.48 -0.31 1.33
C HIS A 106 24.53 -1.24 0.73
N GLU A 107 24.62 -2.49 1.21
CA GLU A 107 25.54 -3.50 0.67
C GLU A 107 25.23 -3.85 -0.80
N THR A 108 23.96 -3.78 -1.19
CA THR A 108 23.51 -3.98 -2.57
C THR A 108 23.45 -2.69 -3.40
N GLN A 109 23.96 -1.58 -2.86
CA GLN A 109 24.03 -0.27 -3.52
C GLN A 109 22.68 0.27 -4.01
N LEU A 110 21.60 -0.08 -3.33
CA LEU A 110 20.27 0.46 -3.61
C LEU A 110 20.13 1.88 -3.07
N SER A 111 19.34 2.68 -3.77
CA SER A 111 19.00 4.03 -3.35
C SER A 111 18.00 3.99 -2.20
N VAL A 112 18.46 4.35 -1.00
CA VAL A 112 17.64 4.51 0.20
C VAL A 112 17.43 5.99 0.50
N GLN A 113 16.19 6.36 0.76
CA GLN A 113 15.79 7.69 1.25
C GLN A 113 15.28 7.52 2.68
N GLU A 114 16.16 7.73 3.64
CA GLU A 114 15.79 7.70 5.05
C GLU A 114 15.12 9.01 5.47
N GLY A 115 14.11 8.91 6.34
CA GLY A 115 13.35 10.06 6.82
C GLY A 115 12.78 9.82 8.20
N GLN A 116 12.37 10.90 8.87
CA GLN A 116 11.89 10.84 10.26
C GLN A 116 10.63 9.98 10.47
N ARG A 117 9.79 9.88 9.43
CA ARG A 117 8.51 9.13 9.49
C ARG A 117 8.57 7.75 8.84
N ARG A 118 9.51 7.55 7.93
CA ARG A 118 9.64 6.35 7.11
C ARG A 118 10.88 6.44 6.24
N SER A 119 11.32 5.27 5.79
CA SER A 119 12.36 5.14 4.77
C SER A 119 11.79 4.56 3.50
N PHE A 120 12.29 5.00 2.36
CA PHE A 120 11.94 4.43 1.07
C PHE A 120 13.14 3.82 0.38
N VAL A 121 12.94 2.68 -0.27
CA VAL A 121 13.94 2.06 -1.15
C VAL A 121 13.32 1.79 -2.51
N THR A 122 14.05 2.14 -3.58
CA THR A 122 13.68 1.67 -4.93
C THR A 122 14.32 0.32 -5.16
N THR A 123 13.50 -0.71 -5.40
CA THR A 123 13.98 -2.08 -5.62
C THR A 123 14.54 -2.25 -7.04
N PRO A 124 15.35 -3.30 -7.29
CA PRO A 124 15.79 -3.66 -8.65
C PRO A 124 14.64 -3.92 -9.63
N TYR A 125 13.43 -4.18 -9.13
CA TYR A 125 12.25 -4.53 -9.92
C TYR A 125 11.37 -3.32 -10.27
N GLY A 126 11.86 -2.10 -10.01
CA GLY A 126 11.17 -0.87 -10.40
C GLY A 126 10.00 -0.46 -9.50
N VAL A 127 9.75 -1.21 -8.41
CA VAL A 127 8.80 -0.82 -7.36
C VAL A 127 9.53 -0.16 -6.20
N ARG A 128 8.91 0.83 -5.57
CA ARG A 128 9.40 1.44 -4.35
C ARG A 128 8.77 0.76 -3.14
N MET A 129 9.55 0.58 -2.08
CA MET A 129 9.10 -0.01 -0.83
C MET A 129 9.24 1.02 0.28
N GLU A 130 8.18 1.21 1.05
CA GLU A 130 8.16 1.99 2.28
C GLU A 130 8.44 1.08 3.47
N LEU A 131 9.37 1.49 4.33
CA LEU A 131 9.68 0.82 5.59
C LEU A 131 9.36 1.75 6.75
N VAL A 132 8.58 1.22 7.70
CA VAL A 132 8.23 1.90 8.95
C VAL A 132 8.63 1.02 10.13
N ALA A 133 9.52 1.56 10.96
CA ALA A 133 10.08 0.93 12.15
C ALA A 133 9.68 1.68 13.44
N PRO A 134 9.80 1.08 14.64
CA PRO A 134 9.30 1.66 15.90
C PRO A 134 9.77 3.08 16.21
N HIS A 135 11.00 3.45 15.85
CA HIS A 135 11.53 4.80 16.09
C HIS A 135 10.92 5.89 15.19
N HIS A 136 10.23 5.52 14.10
CA HIS A 136 9.70 6.50 13.16
C HIS A 136 8.50 7.26 13.73
N GLU A 137 8.49 8.57 13.50
CA GLU A 137 7.41 9.46 13.92
C GLU A 137 6.10 9.14 13.20
N GLY A 138 5.00 9.10 13.95
CA GLY A 138 3.66 8.88 13.38
C GLY A 138 3.40 7.45 12.93
N ARG A 139 4.28 6.49 13.27
CA ARG A 139 4.02 5.06 13.07
C ARG A 139 2.68 4.66 13.71
N SER A 140 1.84 3.98 12.94
CA SER A 140 0.60 3.42 13.46
C SER A 140 0.88 2.30 14.46
N ASN A 141 0.29 2.40 15.66
CA ASN A 141 0.33 1.36 16.68
C ASN A 141 -0.96 0.53 16.60
N TYR A 142 -1.04 -0.34 15.60
CA TYR A 142 -2.21 -1.20 15.39
C TYR A 142 -2.42 -2.13 16.59
N THR A 143 -3.65 -2.16 17.07
CA THR A 143 -4.13 -3.03 18.15
C THR A 143 -4.63 -4.35 17.58
N ILE A 144 -4.88 -5.33 18.44
CA ILE A 144 -5.53 -6.60 18.05
C ILE A 144 -6.86 -6.32 17.34
N SER A 145 -7.63 -5.33 17.83
CA SER A 145 -8.90 -4.94 17.21
C SER A 145 -8.74 -4.40 15.79
N ASP A 146 -7.62 -3.73 15.50
CA ASP A 146 -7.34 -3.23 14.14
C ASP A 146 -7.10 -4.40 13.18
N TYR A 147 -6.25 -5.36 13.59
CA TYR A 147 -5.97 -6.57 12.80
C TYR A 147 -7.21 -7.44 12.61
N SER A 148 -8.12 -7.50 13.59
CA SER A 148 -9.41 -8.18 13.42
C SER A 148 -10.38 -7.43 12.51
N SER A 149 -10.25 -6.11 12.36
CA SER A 149 -11.19 -5.31 11.55
C SER A 149 -10.94 -5.44 10.04
N LEU A 150 -9.69 -5.30 9.63
CA LEU A 150 -9.20 -5.56 8.28
C LEU A 150 -7.67 -5.65 8.32
N MET A 151 -7.10 -6.68 7.74
CA MET A 151 -5.66 -6.76 7.47
C MET A 151 -5.42 -7.31 6.06
N LEU A 152 -4.39 -6.80 5.39
CA LEU A 152 -3.92 -7.39 4.14
C LEU A 152 -3.01 -8.57 4.49
N GLU A 153 -3.49 -9.78 4.25
CA GLU A 153 -2.77 -11.00 4.58
C GLU A 153 -1.74 -11.34 3.50
N GLU A 154 -2.18 -11.34 2.24
CA GLU A 154 -1.34 -11.62 1.09
C GLU A 154 -1.50 -10.56 0.01
N ALA A 155 -0.39 -10.12 -0.58
CA ALA A 155 -0.37 -9.42 -1.85
C ALA A 155 0.43 -10.24 -2.86
N HIS A 156 -0.20 -10.57 -3.98
CA HIS A 156 0.44 -11.31 -5.06
C HIS A 156 0.80 -10.34 -6.17
N PHE A 157 2.08 -10.28 -6.49
CA PHE A 157 2.64 -9.42 -7.52
C PHE A 157 2.95 -10.22 -8.77
N ALA A 158 2.41 -9.79 -9.90
CA ALA A 158 2.93 -10.17 -11.20
C ALA A 158 4.33 -9.57 -11.35
N VAL A 159 5.30 -10.42 -11.69
CA VAL A 159 6.71 -10.08 -11.87
C VAL A 159 7.33 -10.93 -12.98
N GLN A 160 8.44 -10.48 -13.55
CA GLN A 160 9.16 -11.23 -14.58
C GLN A 160 9.81 -12.51 -14.03
N SER A 161 10.47 -12.41 -12.87
CA SER A 161 11.20 -13.51 -12.24
C SER A 161 10.76 -13.65 -10.77
N PRO A 162 9.78 -14.53 -10.48
CA PRO A 162 9.32 -14.79 -9.12
C PRO A 162 10.47 -15.23 -8.21
N ASP A 163 11.29 -16.19 -8.65
CA ASP A 163 12.41 -16.71 -7.88
C ASP A 163 13.41 -15.63 -7.46
N ASP A 164 13.70 -14.67 -8.34
CA ASP A 164 14.62 -13.58 -8.00
C ASP A 164 13.97 -12.62 -7.00
N CYS A 165 12.68 -12.32 -7.15
CA CYS A 165 11.94 -11.52 -6.18
C CYS A 165 11.90 -12.20 -4.82
N GLU A 166 11.57 -13.49 -4.76
CA GLU A 166 11.55 -14.27 -3.52
C GLU A 166 12.91 -14.27 -2.83
N LYS A 167 14.01 -14.51 -3.57
CA LYS A 167 15.36 -14.42 -3.01
C LYS A 167 15.68 -13.03 -2.49
N PHE A 168 15.35 -11.99 -3.26
CA PHE A 168 15.61 -10.60 -2.88
C PHE A 168 14.86 -10.21 -1.61
N PHE A 169 13.54 -10.39 -1.59
CA PHE A 169 12.69 -10.03 -0.45
C PHE A 169 12.93 -10.94 0.75
N GLY A 170 13.18 -12.23 0.54
CA GLY A 170 13.60 -13.17 1.58
C GLY A 170 14.92 -12.75 2.24
N ALA A 171 15.93 -12.36 1.46
CA ALA A 171 17.20 -11.86 1.99
C ALA A 171 17.03 -10.52 2.74
N ALA A 172 16.31 -9.57 2.14
CA ALA A 172 16.12 -8.23 2.70
C ALA A 172 15.24 -8.26 3.97
N LEU A 173 14.04 -8.83 3.87
CA LEU A 173 12.98 -8.76 4.87
C LEU A 173 12.88 -10.01 5.74
N GLY A 174 13.52 -11.12 5.34
CA GLY A 174 13.43 -12.42 6.00
C GLY A 174 12.34 -13.31 5.40
N GLU A 175 12.52 -14.62 5.46
CA GLU A 175 11.63 -15.64 4.87
C GLU A 175 10.16 -15.52 5.31
N ASP A 176 9.91 -15.06 6.54
CA ASP A 176 8.54 -14.87 7.02
C ASP A 176 7.76 -13.83 6.20
N SER A 177 8.44 -12.84 5.61
CA SER A 177 7.78 -11.83 4.76
C SER A 177 7.16 -12.44 3.51
N LEU A 178 7.70 -13.58 3.03
CA LEU A 178 7.18 -14.33 1.88
C LEU A 178 5.86 -15.04 2.20
N LYS A 179 5.40 -15.02 3.46
CA LYS A 179 4.03 -15.41 3.81
C LYS A 179 3.02 -14.39 3.28
N SER A 180 3.37 -13.10 3.30
CA SER A 180 2.49 -12.02 2.85
C SER A 180 2.82 -11.46 1.47
N LEU A 181 4.07 -11.58 1.02
CA LEU A 181 4.49 -11.16 -0.32
C LEU A 181 4.60 -12.39 -1.21
N LYS A 182 3.73 -12.49 -2.22
CA LYS A 182 3.71 -13.59 -3.19
C LYS A 182 4.06 -13.08 -4.57
N PHE A 183 4.74 -13.89 -5.36
CA PHE A 183 5.19 -13.49 -6.70
C PHE A 183 4.69 -14.49 -7.74
N LYS A 184 4.10 -13.98 -8.82
CA LYS A 184 3.57 -14.77 -9.93
C LYS A 184 4.28 -14.37 -11.21
N SER A 185 4.68 -15.36 -12.00
CA SER A 185 5.33 -15.10 -13.28
C SER A 185 4.36 -14.39 -14.23
N SER A 186 4.86 -13.37 -14.91
CA SER A 186 4.14 -12.60 -15.91
C SER A 186 4.98 -12.45 -17.17
N ALA A 187 4.36 -12.66 -18.34
CA ALA A 187 4.98 -12.40 -19.63
C ALA A 187 5.19 -10.90 -19.90
N ASP A 188 4.46 -10.04 -19.19
CA ASP A 188 4.67 -8.59 -19.23
C ASP A 188 5.84 -8.21 -18.31
N SER A 189 7.04 -8.23 -18.91
CA SER A 189 8.32 -7.91 -18.25
C SER A 189 8.43 -6.49 -17.67
N SER A 190 7.47 -5.60 -17.94
CA SER A 190 7.53 -4.20 -17.50
C SER A 190 6.95 -3.95 -16.10
N LYS A 191 6.36 -4.97 -15.46
CA LYS A 191 5.49 -4.76 -14.31
C LYS A 191 5.92 -5.56 -13.09
N PHE A 192 6.23 -4.81 -12.03
CA PHE A 192 5.93 -5.21 -10.66
C PHE A 192 4.54 -4.65 -10.34
N SER A 193 3.52 -5.49 -10.34
CA SER A 193 2.14 -5.01 -10.15
C SER A 193 1.32 -6.00 -9.35
N PRO A 194 0.56 -5.54 -8.34
CA PRO A 194 -0.34 -6.43 -7.62
C PRO A 194 -1.42 -6.91 -8.59
N VAL A 195 -1.67 -8.21 -8.56
CA VAL A 195 -2.73 -8.88 -9.34
C VAL A 195 -3.77 -9.54 -8.45
N GLU A 196 -3.44 -9.72 -7.18
CA GLU A 196 -4.35 -10.26 -6.17
C GLU A 196 -4.02 -9.69 -4.80
N LEU A 197 -5.04 -9.28 -4.06
CA LEU A 197 -4.96 -8.82 -2.67
C LEU A 197 -5.93 -9.66 -1.86
N LYS A 198 -5.43 -10.33 -0.82
CA LYS A 198 -6.24 -11.14 0.09
C LYS A 198 -6.32 -10.48 1.44
N PHE A 199 -7.52 -10.11 1.83
CA PHE A 199 -7.78 -9.46 3.10
C PHE A 199 -8.45 -10.43 4.07
N LEU A 200 -8.04 -10.38 5.33
CA LEU A 200 -8.76 -11.00 6.45
C LEU A 200 -9.60 -9.93 7.16
N SER A 201 -10.83 -10.28 7.53
CA SER A 201 -11.75 -9.41 8.25
C SER A 201 -12.70 -10.21 9.16
N ALA A 202 -12.93 -9.74 10.39
CA ALA A 202 -13.92 -10.31 11.30
C ALA A 202 -15.38 -10.06 10.87
N SER A 203 -15.61 -9.02 10.06
CA SER A 203 -16.89 -8.76 9.43
C SER A 203 -16.71 -8.65 7.91
N VAL A 204 -17.17 -9.67 7.20
CA VAL A 204 -17.33 -9.55 5.74
C VAL A 204 -18.55 -8.64 5.55
N GLY A 205 -18.36 -7.48 4.91
CA GLY A 205 -19.49 -6.65 4.51
C GLY A 205 -20.45 -7.48 3.64
N SER A 206 -21.71 -7.06 3.52
CA SER A 206 -22.74 -7.78 2.76
C SER A 206 -22.39 -8.03 1.27
N ASN A 207 -21.33 -7.40 0.75
CA ASN A 207 -20.76 -7.64 -0.57
C ASN A 207 -19.30 -8.13 -0.44
N SER A 208 -19.08 -9.44 -0.38
CA SER A 208 -17.74 -10.06 -0.36
C SER A 208 -16.98 -9.94 -1.68
N VAL A 209 -17.63 -9.46 -2.75
CA VAL A 209 -17.05 -9.33 -4.09
C VAL A 209 -16.88 -7.86 -4.42
N ILE A 210 -15.64 -7.42 -4.52
CA ILE A 210 -15.32 -6.09 -5.04
C ILE A 210 -15.37 -6.16 -6.57
N PRO A 211 -16.14 -5.30 -7.23
CA PRO A 211 -16.16 -5.28 -8.69
C PRO A 211 -14.75 -5.02 -9.25
N ASN A 212 -14.35 -5.76 -10.29
CA ASN A 212 -13.04 -5.59 -10.92
C ASN A 212 -12.79 -4.15 -11.41
N TRP A 213 -13.84 -3.37 -11.71
CA TRP A 213 -13.67 -1.98 -12.15
C TRP A 213 -13.13 -1.05 -11.06
N VAL A 214 -13.20 -1.43 -9.78
CA VAL A 214 -12.71 -0.61 -8.66
C VAL A 214 -11.19 -0.47 -8.70
N LEU A 215 -10.50 -1.61 -8.89
CA LEU A 215 -9.07 -1.70 -9.17
C LEU A 215 -8.84 -2.66 -10.35
N PRO A 216 -9.00 -2.18 -11.60
CA PRO A 216 -8.93 -3.02 -12.79
C PRO A 216 -7.66 -3.86 -12.88
N GLY A 217 -7.82 -5.17 -12.98
CA GLY A 217 -6.69 -6.11 -13.09
C GLY A 217 -6.12 -6.57 -11.74
N ILE A 218 -6.73 -6.13 -10.63
CA ILE A 218 -6.41 -6.59 -9.28
C ILE A 218 -7.61 -7.38 -8.76
N HIS A 219 -7.43 -8.68 -8.56
CA HIS A 219 -8.41 -9.50 -7.85
C HIS A 219 -8.36 -9.14 -6.36
N ILE A 220 -9.52 -8.92 -5.73
CA ILE A 220 -9.58 -8.69 -4.29
C ILE A 220 -10.43 -9.76 -3.67
N GLU A 221 -9.83 -10.53 -2.77
CA GLU A 221 -10.46 -11.61 -2.02
C GLU A 221 -10.64 -11.17 -0.56
N MET A 222 -11.86 -11.34 -0.04
CA MET A 222 -12.20 -11.09 1.35
C MET A 222 -12.43 -12.43 2.06
N GLN A 223 -11.61 -12.72 3.05
CA GLN A 223 -11.70 -13.91 3.88
C GLN A 223 -12.18 -13.55 5.30
N GLN A 224 -12.99 -14.43 5.88
CA GLN A 224 -13.45 -14.27 7.26
C GLN A 224 -12.41 -14.87 8.21
N SER A 225 -11.98 -14.08 9.20
CA SER A 225 -11.04 -14.51 10.24
C SER A 225 -11.64 -15.47 11.25
#